data_AF-A0A085WJ94-F1
#
_entry.id   AF-A0A085WJ94-F1
#
_cell.length_a   1.000
_cell.length_b   1.000
_cell.length_c   1.000
_cell.angle_alpha   90.00
_cell.angle_beta   90.00
_cell.angle_gamma   90.00
#
_symmetry.space_group_name_H-M   'P 1'
#
loop_
_entity.id
_entity.type
_entity.pdbx_description
1 polymer ?
#
loop_
_entity_poly.entity_id
_entity_poly.type
_entity_poly.pdbx_seq_one_letter_code
_entity_poly.pdbx_strand_id
1 'polypeptide(L)'
;MNEQHDWDKVREWEKRLDQDQVLAPDVTDLIRRVARDVAIPEEEAQRAVGTPIAATMLLREMSRRIREGSRRLMRAISEANRRKEAGDAAGARKILEEVLAAEIVPLYRQHVEAELSYLE
;
A
#
# COMPACT_ATOMS: atom_id res chain seq x y z
N MET A 1 4.66 10.29 13.40
CA MET A 1 3.23 9.95 13.24
C MET A 1 2.62 10.83 12.16
N ASN A 2 2.65 10.38 10.90
CA ASN A 2 2.06 11.13 9.76
C ASN A 2 1.69 10.24 8.55
N GLU A 3 1.97 8.93 8.58
CA GLU A 3 1.85 8.03 7.42
C GLU A 3 0.40 7.79 7.00
N GLN A 4 -0.49 7.50 7.97
CA GLN A 4 -1.93 7.34 7.71
C GLN A 4 -2.53 8.59 7.04
N HIS A 5 -2.11 9.77 7.50
CA HIS A 5 -2.57 11.05 7.00
C HIS A 5 -2.03 11.37 5.60
N ASP A 6 -0.79 10.99 5.29
CA ASP A 6 -0.21 11.20 3.97
C ASP A 6 -0.80 10.22 2.92
N TRP A 7 -1.13 8.99 3.30
CA TRP A 7 -1.82 8.05 2.41
C TRP A 7 -3.25 8.50 2.07
N ASP A 8 -3.95 9.10 3.03
CA ASP A 8 -5.26 9.69 2.80
C ASP A 8 -5.18 10.91 1.86
N LYS A 9 -4.16 11.78 2.01
CA LYS A 9 -3.91 12.85 1.04
C LYS A 9 -3.63 12.34 -0.37
N VAL A 10 -2.90 11.23 -0.52
CA VAL A 10 -2.68 10.62 -1.84
C VAL A 10 -4.00 10.18 -2.46
N ARG A 11 -4.90 9.58 -1.69
CA ARG A 11 -6.25 9.21 -2.17
C ARG A 11 -7.10 10.43 -2.51
N GLU A 12 -6.99 11.51 -1.75
CA GLU A 12 -7.66 12.78 -2.06
C GLU A 12 -7.14 13.37 -3.37
N TRP A 13 -5.83 13.37 -3.58
CA TRP A 13 -5.24 13.84 -4.82
C TRP A 13 -5.62 12.98 -6.03
N GLU A 14 -5.66 11.66 -5.89
CA GLU A 14 -6.16 10.77 -6.95
C GLU A 14 -7.58 11.16 -7.37
N LYS A 15 -8.48 11.38 -6.42
CA LYS A 15 -9.85 11.84 -6.69
C LYS A 15 -9.90 13.19 -7.41
N ARG A 16 -9.01 14.13 -7.06
CA ARG A 16 -8.91 15.44 -7.72
C ARG A 16 -8.38 15.31 -9.16
N LEU A 17 -7.41 14.44 -9.38
CA LEU A 17 -6.88 14.15 -10.71
C LEU A 17 -7.94 13.53 -11.63
N ASP A 18 -8.83 12.70 -11.08
CA ASP A 18 -9.99 12.16 -11.82
C ASP A 18 -11.05 13.22 -12.14
N GLN A 19 -10.95 14.41 -11.55
CA GLN A 19 -11.73 15.61 -11.85
C GLN A 19 -10.95 16.61 -12.72
N ASP A 20 -9.94 16.14 -13.45
CA ASP A 20 -9.08 16.93 -14.34
C ASP A 20 -8.28 18.05 -13.64
N GLN A 21 -8.10 17.97 -12.31
CA GLN A 21 -7.19 18.88 -11.61
C GLN A 21 -5.73 18.53 -11.88
N VAL A 22 -4.91 19.56 -12.03
CA VAL A 22 -3.45 19.42 -12.15
C VAL A 22 -2.84 19.34 -10.75
N LEU A 23 -1.82 18.51 -10.58
CA LEU A 23 -1.06 18.46 -9.33
C LEU A 23 -0.44 19.82 -9.02
N ALA A 24 -0.63 20.27 -7.78
CA ALA A 24 0.04 21.46 -7.30
C ALA A 24 1.56 21.17 -7.13
N PRO A 25 2.44 22.15 -7.40
CA PRO A 25 3.90 21.96 -7.29
C PRO A 25 4.38 21.54 -5.88
N ASP A 26 3.61 21.89 -4.85
CA ASP A 26 3.87 21.61 -3.44
C ASP A 26 3.59 20.14 -3.05
N VAL A 27 3.02 19.34 -3.94
CA VAL A 27 2.73 17.91 -3.70
C VAL A 27 3.99 17.04 -3.78
N THR A 28 5.12 17.60 -4.23
CA THR A 28 6.41 16.90 -4.39
C THR A 28 6.87 16.19 -3.11
N ASP A 29 6.78 16.86 -1.96
CA ASP A 29 7.23 16.28 -0.69
C ASP A 29 6.30 15.17 -0.20
N LEU A 30 4.99 15.28 -0.49
CA LEU A 30 4.04 14.20 -0.23
C LEU A 30 4.41 12.97 -1.08
N ILE A 31 4.66 13.16 -2.37
CA ILE A 31 5.00 12.08 -3.30
C ILE A 31 6.27 11.34 -2.84
N ARG A 32 7.34 12.06 -2.49
CA ARG A 32 8.58 11.43 -2.03
C ARG A 32 8.39 10.60 -0.76
N ARG A 33 7.67 11.13 0.23
CA ARG A 33 7.42 10.40 1.49
C ARG A 33 6.61 9.14 1.25
N VAL A 34 5.48 9.25 0.55
CA VAL A 34 4.60 8.10 0.33
C VAL A 34 5.24 7.07 -0.61
N ALA A 35 6.03 7.50 -1.60
CA ALA A 35 6.75 6.60 -2.49
C ALA A 35 7.60 5.59 -1.69
N ARG A 36 8.38 6.09 -0.72
CA ARG A 36 9.15 5.23 0.19
C ARG A 36 8.25 4.28 0.98
N ASP A 37 7.15 4.79 1.53
CA ASP A 37 6.22 4.00 2.35
C ASP A 37 5.56 2.85 1.56
N VAL A 38 5.44 3.00 0.23
CA VAL A 38 4.88 1.98 -0.66
C VAL A 38 5.92 1.25 -1.52
N ALA A 39 7.18 1.25 -1.07
CA ALA A 39 8.31 0.57 -1.73
C ALA A 39 8.53 1.00 -3.18
N ILE A 40 8.44 2.29 -3.47
CA ILE A 40 8.90 2.90 -4.71
C ILE A 40 10.29 3.52 -4.46
N PRO A 41 11.29 3.23 -5.30
CA PRO A 41 12.64 3.78 -5.14
C PRO A 41 12.67 5.31 -5.14
N GLU A 42 13.56 5.89 -4.33
CA GLU A 42 13.70 7.35 -4.22
C GLU A 42 14.11 7.99 -5.55
N GLU A 43 14.97 7.33 -6.33
CA GLU A 43 15.40 7.80 -7.65
C GLU A 43 14.26 7.79 -8.67
N GLU A 44 13.32 6.86 -8.54
CA GLU A 44 12.10 6.85 -9.35
C GLU A 44 11.18 8.00 -8.96
N ALA A 45 10.97 8.19 -7.66
CA ALA A 45 10.17 9.29 -7.14
C ALA A 45 10.74 10.65 -7.55
N GLN A 46 12.06 10.83 -7.44
CA GLN A 46 12.76 12.06 -7.79
C GLN A 46 12.66 12.38 -9.29
N ARG A 47 12.72 11.37 -10.16
CA ARG A 47 12.54 11.58 -11.61
C ARG A 47 11.08 11.94 -11.94
N ALA A 48 10.12 11.28 -11.30
CA ALA A 48 8.71 11.48 -11.58
C ALA A 48 8.23 12.90 -11.23
N VAL A 49 8.69 13.47 -10.12
CA VAL A 49 8.31 14.84 -9.72
C VAL A 49 8.87 15.93 -10.65
N GLY A 50 9.74 15.59 -11.59
CA GLY A 50 10.29 16.52 -12.59
C GLY A 50 9.28 16.96 -13.65
N THR A 51 8.14 16.27 -13.81
CA THR A 51 7.08 16.70 -14.74
C THR A 51 5.69 16.43 -14.16
N PRO A 52 4.66 17.26 -14.46
CA PRO A 52 3.30 17.02 -13.98
C PRO A 52 2.75 15.64 -14.38
N ILE A 53 3.00 15.20 -15.62
CA ILE A 53 2.51 13.92 -16.13
C ILE A 53 3.10 12.74 -15.34
N ALA A 54 4.42 12.72 -15.15
CA ALA A 54 5.07 11.64 -14.42
C ALA A 54 4.71 11.66 -12.92
N ALA A 55 4.55 12.84 -12.32
CA ALA A 55 4.07 12.99 -10.95
C ALA A 55 2.65 12.43 -10.78
N THR A 56 1.75 12.69 -11.73
CA THR A 56 0.38 12.13 -11.76
C THR A 56 0.40 10.62 -11.88
N MET A 57 1.23 10.06 -12.76
CA MET A 57 1.36 8.61 -12.91
C MET A 57 1.86 7.96 -11.61
N LEU A 58 2.88 8.54 -10.99
CA LEU A 58 3.42 8.04 -9.73
C LEU A 58 2.39 8.12 -8.60
N LEU A 59 1.61 9.21 -8.52
CA LEU A 59 0.56 9.35 -7.51
C LEU A 59 -0.53 8.27 -7.64
N ARG A 60 -0.95 7.98 -8.87
CA ARG A 60 -1.90 6.88 -9.15
C ARG A 60 -1.31 5.52 -8.79
N GLU A 61 -0.04 5.27 -9.08
CA GLU A 61 0.62 4.02 -8.70
C GLU A 61 0.70 3.85 -7.18
N MET A 62 1.05 4.91 -6.44
CA MET A 62 1.03 4.89 -4.97
C MET A 62 -0.36 4.59 -4.43
N SER A 63 -1.39 5.30 -4.92
CA SER A 63 -2.79 5.06 -4.50
C SER A 63 -3.24 3.63 -4.81
N ARG A 64 -2.86 3.11 -5.98
CA ARG A 64 -3.12 1.73 -6.39
C ARG A 64 -2.49 0.74 -5.41
N ARG A 65 -1.20 0.87 -5.08
CA ARG A 65 -0.50 0.00 -4.12
C ARG A 65 -1.15 0.03 -2.74
N ILE A 66 -1.48 1.20 -2.23
CA ILE A 66 -2.20 1.38 -0.96
C ILE A 66 -3.53 0.63 -0.99
N ARG A 67 -4.35 0.88 -2.01
CA ARG A 67 -5.70 0.29 -2.13
C ARG A 67 -5.66 -1.22 -2.31
N GLU A 68 -4.77 -1.73 -3.17
CA GLU A 68 -4.67 -3.15 -3.45
C GLU A 68 -4.07 -3.92 -2.28
N GLY A 69 -3.00 -3.41 -1.67
CA GLY A 69 -2.36 -4.04 -0.51
C GLY A 69 -3.31 -4.12 0.69
N SER A 70 -4.03 -3.04 1.00
CA SER A 70 -5.06 -3.06 2.05
C SER A 70 -6.15 -4.12 1.79
N ARG A 71 -6.66 -4.20 0.55
CA ARG A 71 -7.68 -5.20 0.19
C ARG A 71 -7.13 -6.62 0.25
N ARG A 72 -5.89 -6.84 -0.19
CA ARG A 72 -5.21 -8.14 -0.14
C ARG A 72 -5.07 -8.60 1.31
N LEU A 73 -4.53 -7.73 2.18
CA LEU A 73 -4.35 -7.99 3.61
C LEU A 73 -5.68 -8.33 4.29
N MET A 74 -6.70 -7.47 4.16
CA MET A 74 -7.99 -7.69 4.83
C MET A 74 -8.66 -9.01 4.42
N ARG A 75 -8.55 -9.39 3.14
CA ARG A 75 -9.07 -10.68 2.66
C ARG A 75 -8.28 -11.86 3.23
N ALA A 76 -6.96 -11.76 3.26
CA ALA A 76 -6.09 -12.79 3.79
C ALA A 76 -6.36 -13.05 5.27
N ILE A 77 -6.42 -11.99 6.09
CA ILE A 77 -6.73 -12.08 7.53
C ILE A 77 -8.10 -12.70 7.75
N SER A 78 -9.12 -12.23 7.03
CA SER A 78 -10.48 -12.75 7.16
C SER A 78 -10.56 -14.24 6.83
N GLU A 79 -9.86 -14.69 5.79
CA GLU A 79 -9.83 -16.09 5.40
C GLU A 79 -8.97 -16.95 6.34
N ALA A 80 -7.83 -16.45 6.81
CA ALA A 80 -7.00 -17.13 7.79
C ALA A 80 -7.76 -17.35 9.12
N ASN A 81 -8.51 -16.35 9.58
CA ASN A 81 -9.35 -16.47 10.77
C ASN A 81 -10.46 -17.52 10.58
N ARG A 82 -11.17 -17.51 9.45
CA ARG A 82 -12.18 -18.55 9.15
C ARG A 82 -11.59 -19.96 9.19
N ARG A 83 -10.39 -20.14 8.63
CA ARG A 83 -9.71 -21.45 8.63
C ARG A 83 -9.27 -21.86 10.03
N LYS A 84 -8.73 -20.93 10.81
CA LYS A 84 -8.37 -21.17 12.21
C LYS A 84 -9.59 -21.60 13.03
N GLU A 85 -10.73 -20.92 12.87
CA GLU A 85 -12.01 -21.27 13.51
C GLU A 85 -12.50 -22.67 13.10
N ALA A 86 -12.24 -23.10 11.86
CA ALA A 86 -12.54 -24.44 11.37
C ALA A 86 -11.49 -25.50 11.76
N GLY A 87 -10.44 -25.14 12.51
CA GLY A 87 -9.35 -26.03 12.89
C GLY A 87 -8.26 -26.25 11.82
N ASP A 88 -8.35 -25.56 10.68
CA ASP A 88 -7.37 -25.60 9.58
C ASP A 88 -6.25 -24.55 9.79
N ALA A 89 -5.45 -24.72 10.85
CA ALA A 89 -4.35 -23.82 11.14
C ALA A 89 -3.27 -23.82 10.03
N ALA A 90 -3.02 -24.97 9.40
CA ALA A 90 -2.06 -25.09 8.30
C ALA A 90 -2.50 -24.30 7.07
N GLY A 91 -3.79 -24.37 6.70
CA GLY A 91 -4.35 -23.58 5.62
C GLY A 91 -4.41 -22.08 5.94
N ALA A 92 -4.67 -21.71 7.20
CA ALA A 92 -4.59 -20.32 7.64
C ALA A 92 -3.18 -19.74 7.44
N ARG A 93 -2.14 -20.49 7.88
CA ARG A 93 -0.74 -20.11 7.71
C ARG A 93 -0.37 -19.95 6.23
N LYS A 94 -0.70 -20.95 5.41
CA LYS A 94 -0.39 -20.94 3.97
C LYS A 94 -0.90 -19.69 3.26
N ILE A 95 -2.11 -19.25 3.57
CA ILE A 95 -2.70 -18.05 2.96
C ILE A 95 -1.94 -16.78 3.32
N LEU A 96 -1.53 -16.64 4.58
CA LEU A 96 -0.74 -15.50 5.01
C LEU A 96 0.66 -15.52 4.40
N GLU A 97 1.31 -16.70 4.31
CA GLU A 97 2.61 -16.85 3.62
C GLU A 97 2.53 -16.47 2.13
N GLU A 98 1.49 -16.89 1.42
CA GLU A 98 1.25 -16.51 0.02
C GLU A 98 1.09 -15.00 -0.15
N VAL A 99 0.36 -14.35 0.76
CA VAL A 99 0.20 -12.89 0.76
C VAL A 99 1.52 -12.19 1.09
N LEU A 100 2.28 -12.69 2.06
CA LEU A 100 3.58 -12.13 2.43
C LEU A 100 4.58 -12.20 1.27
N ALA A 101 4.55 -13.27 0.47
CA ALA A 101 5.40 -13.42 -0.71
C ALA A 101 5.07 -12.41 -1.82
N ALA A 102 3.80 -12.05 -1.97
CA ALA A 102 3.34 -11.11 -3.00
C ALA A 102 3.34 -9.64 -2.56
N GLU A 103 3.31 -9.36 -1.26
CA GLU A 103 3.22 -8.00 -0.74
C GLU A 103 4.58 -7.29 -0.75
N ILE A 104 4.60 -6.09 -1.31
CA ILE A 104 5.79 -5.25 -1.44
C ILE A 104 5.77 -4.06 -0.49
N VAL A 105 4.59 -3.63 -0.04
CA VAL A 105 4.43 -2.46 0.83
C VAL A 105 4.87 -2.85 2.25
N PRO A 106 5.92 -2.23 2.82
CA PRO A 106 6.52 -2.67 4.08
C PRO A 106 5.52 -2.74 5.25
N LEU A 107 4.65 -1.74 5.40
CA LEU A 107 3.63 -1.73 6.45
C LEU A 107 2.68 -2.94 6.35
N TYR A 108 2.25 -3.29 5.13
CA TYR A 108 1.35 -4.43 4.95
C TYR A 108 2.08 -5.75 5.16
N ARG A 109 3.35 -5.88 4.76
CA ARG A 109 4.18 -7.04 5.09
C ARG A 109 4.28 -7.25 6.59
N GLN A 110 4.57 -6.18 7.35
CA GLN A 110 4.64 -6.22 8.81
C GLN A 110 3.33 -6.70 9.45
N HIS A 111 2.18 -6.27 8.93
CA HIS A 111 0.90 -6.78 9.41
C HIS A 111 0.71 -8.28 9.13
N VAL A 112 1.10 -8.77 7.95
CA VAL A 112 1.01 -10.21 7.64
C VAL A 112 1.96 -11.03 8.53
N GLU A 113 3.18 -10.54 8.76
CA GLU A 113 4.16 -11.16 9.65
C GLU A 113 3.64 -11.23 11.10
N ALA A 114 2.98 -10.17 11.57
CA ALA A 114 2.33 -10.17 12.88
C ALA A 114 1.21 -11.22 12.96
N GLU A 115 0.35 -11.30 11.95
CA GLU A 115 -0.73 -12.30 11.89
C GLU A 115 -0.19 -13.73 11.85
N LEU A 116 0.89 -13.98 11.12
CA LEU A 116 1.59 -15.27 11.11
C LEU A 116 2.10 -15.64 12.50
N SER A 117 2.66 -14.68 13.26
CA SER A 117 3.15 -14.93 14.61
C SER A 117 2.06 -15.35 15.61
N TYR A 118 0.79 -14.97 15.37
CA TYR A 118 -0.36 -15.40 16.17
C TYR A 118 -0.91 -16.80 15.78
N LEU A 119 -0.32 -17.44 14.77
CA LEU A 119 -0.63 -18.80 14.32
C LEU A 119 0.46 -19.82 14.69
N GLU A 120 1.55 -19.40 15.32
CA GLU A 120 2.57 -20.28 15.93
C GLU A 120 2.12 -20.77 17.30
#